data_AF-A0A929W9J9-F1
#
_entry.id   AF-A0A929W9J9-F1
#
_cell.length_a   1.000
_cell.length_b   1.000
_cell.length_c   1.000
_cell.angle_alpha   90.00
_cell.angle_beta   90.00
_cell.angle_gamma   90.00
#
_symmetry.space_group_name_H-M   'P 1'
#
loop_
_entity.id
_entity.type
_entity.pdbx_description
1 polymer ?
#
loop_
_entity_poly.entity_id
_entity_poly.type
_entity_poly.pdbx_seq_one_letter_code
_entity_poly.pdbx_strand_id
1 'polypeptide(L)'
;MFSRILPLFLSLLAVLSAAAQREVPRIDIKLADGITLSDLESSKKTWRRAQITITAAGIGKNITDSAKVRGRGNTTWTMKKKPFRFKFDKKQSPFGLAKGKSWVLLANFLSDAQLNNAIAMRTAQLVGASHANHMIPVELYINGSYRGLYNLSEQVDLASNSVVVSDESKAALLEWDTYDGDPKRDSTYKLPVDLKAPELDDYVKAYGKEAAARYEQTLNSEIQKLTRAVLSERTAEVVDVPSLAAFYYVFDLTGNLELRHPKSVNVWRANIFD
;
A
#
# COMPACT_ATOMS: atom_id res chain seq x y z
N MET A 1 -37.66 5.16 18.28
CA MET A 1 -36.60 4.75 17.32
C MET A 1 -35.19 5.25 17.70
N PHE A 2 -34.97 5.68 18.96
CA PHE A 2 -33.67 6.18 19.47
C PHE A 2 -33.15 5.32 20.64
N SER A 3 -33.01 4.01 20.46
CA SER A 3 -32.63 3.10 21.56
C SER A 3 -31.60 2.03 21.18
N ARG A 4 -30.98 2.11 19.99
CA ARG A 4 -29.99 1.11 19.54
C ARG A 4 -28.60 1.67 19.19
N ILE A 5 -28.36 2.96 19.38
CA ILE A 5 -27.06 3.60 19.07
C ILE A 5 -26.18 3.75 20.32
N LEU A 6 -26.76 3.74 21.52
CA LEU A 6 -26.04 3.92 22.78
C LEU A 6 -25.10 2.75 23.17
N PRO A 7 -25.37 1.46 22.84
CA PRO A 7 -24.45 0.38 23.19
C PRO A 7 -23.17 0.37 22.35
N LEU A 8 -23.22 0.87 21.10
CA LEU A 8 -22.06 0.95 20.21
C LEU A 8 -21.05 2.02 20.68
N PHE A 9 -21.53 3.07 21.35
CA PHE A 9 -20.68 4.12 21.91
C PHE A 9 -19.93 3.67 23.17
N LEU A 10 -20.52 2.79 24.00
CA LEU A 10 -19.85 2.28 25.21
C LEU A 10 -18.90 1.10 24.95
N SER A 11 -19.10 0.30 23.89
CA SER A 11 -18.12 -0.73 23.50
C SER A 11 -16.84 -0.16 22.89
N LEU A 12 -16.85 1.12 22.48
CA LEU A 12 -15.65 1.81 21.98
C LEU A 12 -14.70 2.23 23.12
N LEU A 13 -15.16 2.23 24.37
CA LEU A 13 -14.39 2.71 25.54
C LEU A 13 -13.73 1.61 26.38
N ALA A 14 -13.94 0.33 26.05
CA ALA A 14 -13.59 -0.77 26.95
C ALA A 14 -12.63 -1.81 26.35
N VAL A 15 -11.53 -1.39 25.68
CA VAL A 15 -10.28 -2.18 25.63
C VAL A 15 -9.10 -1.23 25.48
N LEU A 16 -8.72 -0.53 26.54
CA LEU A 16 -7.38 0.04 26.70
C LEU A 16 -7.13 0.08 28.21
N SER A 17 -6.39 -0.90 28.72
CA SER A 17 -5.82 -0.74 30.06
C SER A 17 -4.92 0.49 30.00
N ALA A 18 -5.18 1.46 30.89
CA ALA A 18 -4.57 2.79 30.88
C ALA A 18 -3.04 2.82 31.05
N ALA A 19 -2.37 1.66 31.11
CA ALA A 19 -0.92 1.53 31.26
C ALA A 19 -0.19 1.08 29.97
N ALA A 20 -0.87 0.50 28.99
CA ALA A 20 -0.23 0.00 27.75
C ALA A 20 -0.13 1.07 26.64
N GLN A 21 -0.67 2.27 26.87
CA GLN A 21 -0.84 3.32 25.87
C GLN A 21 -0.04 4.57 26.22
N ARG A 22 1.28 4.46 26.29
CA ARG A 22 2.16 5.65 26.45
C ARG A 22 3.34 5.72 25.49
N GLU A 23 3.74 4.63 24.87
CA GLU A 23 4.91 4.61 23.99
C GLU A 23 4.50 4.39 22.53
N VAL A 24 5.02 5.23 21.64
CA VAL A 24 4.91 5.03 20.20
C VAL A 24 5.86 3.89 19.83
N PRO A 25 5.43 2.86 19.07
CA PRO A 25 6.32 1.80 18.63
C PRO A 25 7.52 2.36 17.88
N ARG A 26 8.68 1.71 18.02
CA ARG A 26 9.95 2.18 17.46
C ARG A 26 10.49 1.21 16.43
N ILE A 27 11.05 1.75 15.35
CA ILE A 27 11.79 1.00 14.34
C ILE A 27 13.21 1.56 14.24
N ASP A 28 14.19 0.70 14.45
CA ASP A 28 15.60 0.96 14.25
C ASP A 28 16.08 0.27 12.97
N ILE A 29 16.69 1.04 12.08
CA ILE A 29 17.37 0.55 10.88
C ILE A 29 18.87 0.71 11.09
N LYS A 30 19.56 -0.40 11.32
CA LYS A 30 21.03 -0.43 11.34
C LYS A 30 21.52 -0.82 9.96
N LEU A 31 22.08 0.13 9.21
CA LEU A 31 22.70 -0.12 7.92
C LEU A 31 23.97 -0.96 8.09
N ALA A 32 24.34 -1.71 7.04
CA ALA A 32 25.61 -2.43 7.02
C ALA A 32 26.80 -1.48 7.23
N ASP A 33 27.90 -2.01 7.77
CA ASP A 33 29.08 -1.22 8.14
C ASP A 33 29.60 -0.40 6.95
N GLY A 34 29.98 0.85 7.24
CA GLY A 34 30.44 1.82 6.24
C GLY A 34 29.34 2.51 5.45
N ILE A 35 28.06 2.09 5.55
CA ILE A 35 26.94 2.76 4.89
C ILE A 35 26.33 3.81 5.82
N THR A 36 26.36 5.06 5.38
CA THR A 36 25.79 6.20 6.10
C THR A 36 24.34 6.44 5.72
N LEU A 37 23.66 7.31 6.48
CA LEU A 37 22.35 7.83 6.11
C LEU A 37 22.38 8.57 4.76
N SER A 38 23.45 9.33 4.48
CA SER A 38 23.62 10.04 3.20
C SER A 38 23.66 9.05 2.03
N ASP A 39 24.36 7.92 2.20
CA ASP A 39 24.43 6.86 1.18
C ASP A 39 23.07 6.22 0.90
N LEU A 40 22.19 6.14 1.91
CA LEU A 40 20.82 5.69 1.76
C LEU A 40 19.93 6.76 1.09
N GLU A 41 20.10 8.03 1.46
CA GLU A 41 19.32 9.15 0.94
C GLU A 41 19.78 9.65 -0.44
N SER A 42 20.92 9.16 -0.93
CA SER A 42 21.42 9.44 -2.28
C SER A 42 20.60 8.80 -3.41
N SER A 43 19.81 7.75 -3.11
CA SER A 43 19.04 7.02 -4.13
C SER A 43 17.77 6.38 -3.58
N LYS A 44 16.65 6.59 -4.28
CA LYS A 44 15.39 5.85 -4.05
C LYS A 44 15.31 4.48 -4.74
N LYS A 45 16.35 4.10 -5.48
CA LYS A 45 16.37 2.83 -6.25
C LYS A 45 17.39 1.84 -5.68
N THR A 46 18.46 2.32 -5.06
CA THR A 46 19.55 1.48 -4.56
C THR A 46 19.17 0.83 -3.22
N TRP A 47 19.13 -0.49 -3.19
CA TRP A 47 18.96 -1.25 -1.96
C TRP A 47 20.26 -1.32 -1.16
N ARG A 48 20.18 -1.06 0.15
CA ARG A 48 21.26 -1.21 1.12
C ARG A 48 20.90 -2.31 2.10
N ARG A 49 21.88 -3.16 2.47
CA ARG A 49 21.68 -4.17 3.52
C ARG A 49 21.51 -3.49 4.88
N ALA A 50 20.62 -4.03 5.70
CA ALA A 50 20.34 -3.52 7.03
C ALA A 50 19.84 -4.64 7.96
N GLN A 51 19.96 -4.40 9.26
CA GLN A 51 19.15 -5.08 10.27
C GLN A 51 18.01 -4.15 10.66
N ILE A 52 16.78 -4.67 10.71
CA ILE A 52 15.60 -3.95 11.18
C ILE A 52 15.23 -4.50 12.56
N THR A 53 15.14 -3.61 13.54
CA THR A 53 14.61 -3.92 14.87
C THR A 53 13.32 -3.14 15.08
N ILE A 54 12.26 -3.84 15.47
CA ILE A 54 10.95 -3.30 15.77
C ILE A 54 10.68 -3.54 17.26
N THR A 55 10.54 -2.45 18.00
CA THR A 55 10.06 -2.45 19.38
C THR A 55 8.56 -2.16 19.34
N ALA A 56 7.76 -3.17 19.67
CA ALA A 56 6.33 -3.16 19.41
C ALA A 56 5.50 -2.39 20.44
N ALA A 57 6.07 -1.93 21.54
CA ALA A 57 5.36 -1.10 22.55
C ALA A 57 3.96 -1.64 22.92
N GLY A 58 3.83 -2.96 23.11
CA GLY A 58 2.57 -3.62 23.51
C GLY A 58 1.59 -3.97 22.37
N ILE A 59 1.79 -3.49 21.14
CA ILE A 59 0.91 -3.81 19.99
C ILE A 59 1.37 -5.04 19.17
N GLY A 60 2.30 -5.83 19.69
CA GLY A 60 2.81 -7.03 19.03
C GLY A 60 4.10 -7.55 19.67
N LYS A 61 4.78 -8.45 18.96
CA LYS A 61 6.09 -8.96 19.37
C LYS A 61 7.21 -8.06 18.85
N ASN A 62 8.27 -7.91 19.64
CA ASN A 62 9.50 -7.32 19.15
C ASN A 62 10.10 -8.22 18.06
N ILE A 63 10.68 -7.60 17.03
CA ILE A 63 11.28 -8.29 15.88
C ILE A 63 12.67 -7.73 15.67
N THR A 64 13.66 -8.58 15.46
CA THR A 64 14.97 -8.19 14.91
C THR A 64 15.30 -9.15 13.79
N ASP A 65 15.43 -8.66 12.56
CA ASP A 65 15.76 -9.51 11.41
C ASP A 65 16.56 -8.77 10.34
N SER A 66 17.23 -9.55 9.49
CA SER A 66 17.97 -9.08 8.34
C SER A 66 17.04 -8.63 7.22
N ALA A 67 17.39 -7.53 6.58
CA ALA A 67 16.62 -6.93 5.51
C ALA A 67 17.51 -6.15 4.54
N LYS A 68 16.86 -5.57 3.55
CA LYS A 68 17.38 -4.46 2.76
C LYS A 68 16.44 -3.26 2.85
N VAL A 69 16.98 -2.06 2.78
CA VAL A 69 16.25 -0.79 2.82
C VAL A 69 16.66 0.08 1.63
N ARG A 70 15.74 0.89 1.11
CA ARG A 70 15.99 1.93 0.11
C ARG A 70 15.08 3.12 0.35
N GLY A 71 15.43 4.25 -0.24
CA GLY A 71 14.48 5.35 -0.40
C GLY A 71 13.25 4.98 -1.25
N ARG A 72 12.19 5.78 -1.18
CA ARG A 72 11.01 5.60 -2.05
C ARG A 72 10.30 6.92 -2.37
N GLY A 73 9.21 6.83 -3.13
CA GLY A 73 8.30 7.93 -3.40
C GLY A 73 8.66 8.74 -4.64
N ASN A 74 7.67 9.49 -5.11
CA ASN A 74 7.82 10.39 -6.26
C ASN A 74 8.10 11.80 -5.73
N THR A 75 7.09 12.66 -5.65
CA THR A 75 7.23 14.03 -5.13
C THR A 75 7.80 14.05 -3.71
N THR A 76 7.39 13.13 -2.84
CA THR A 76 7.89 13.09 -1.44
C THR A 76 9.38 12.77 -1.33
N TRP A 77 10.00 12.21 -2.37
CA TRP A 77 11.44 11.97 -2.36
C TRP A 77 12.27 13.25 -2.46
N THR A 78 11.73 14.32 -3.06
CA THR A 78 12.44 15.61 -3.15
C THR A 78 12.35 16.42 -1.85
N MET A 79 11.49 16.01 -0.92
CA MET A 79 11.27 16.70 0.36
C MET A 79 12.41 16.46 1.37
N LYS A 80 12.49 17.30 2.41
CA LYS A 80 13.54 17.22 3.44
C LYS A 80 13.53 15.89 4.19
N LYS A 81 12.35 15.39 4.56
CA LYS A 81 12.19 14.12 5.29
C LYS A 81 11.86 13.00 4.30
N LYS A 82 12.82 12.10 4.10
CA LYS A 82 12.73 11.04 3.09
C LYS A 82 11.85 9.87 3.57
N PRO A 83 10.93 9.35 2.73
CA PRO A 83 10.26 8.08 2.99
C PRO A 83 11.12 6.89 2.53
N PHE A 84 10.93 5.75 3.18
CA PHE A 84 11.71 4.55 2.93
C PHE A 84 10.82 3.33 2.64
N ARG A 85 11.42 2.31 2.01
CA ARG A 85 10.87 0.97 1.89
C ARG A 85 11.92 -0.02 2.38
N PHE A 86 11.51 -1.01 3.16
CA PHE A 86 12.38 -2.11 3.53
C PHE A 86 11.77 -3.46 3.11
N LYS A 87 12.64 -4.44 2.86
CA LYS A 87 12.27 -5.81 2.50
C LYS A 87 13.07 -6.78 3.37
N PHE A 88 12.39 -7.47 4.28
CA PHE A 88 12.97 -8.56 5.05
C PHE A 88 13.39 -9.73 4.15
N ASP A 89 14.42 -10.47 4.57
CA ASP A 89 14.86 -11.66 3.86
C ASP A 89 13.80 -12.78 3.93
N LYS A 90 13.17 -12.93 5.11
CA LYS A 90 12.05 -13.84 5.38
C LYS A 90 10.77 -13.05 5.67
N LYS A 91 9.60 -13.66 5.45
CA LYS A 91 8.32 -12.98 5.75
C LYS A 91 8.23 -12.74 7.26
N GLN A 92 7.92 -11.51 7.66
CA GLN A 92 7.74 -11.10 9.05
C GLN A 92 6.33 -10.53 9.28
N SER A 93 5.93 -10.42 10.55
CA SER A 93 4.61 -9.91 10.99
C SER A 93 4.80 -8.74 11.98
N PRO A 94 5.30 -7.58 11.52
CA PRO A 94 5.34 -6.35 12.32
C PRO A 94 3.98 -6.08 12.96
N PHE A 95 3.97 -5.82 14.27
CA PHE A 95 2.76 -5.44 15.03
C PHE A 95 1.58 -6.41 14.88
N GLY A 96 1.84 -7.69 14.62
CA GLY A 96 0.79 -8.71 14.43
C GLY A 96 0.07 -8.65 13.09
N LEU A 97 0.50 -7.80 12.15
CA LEU A 97 -0.07 -7.71 10.80
C LEU A 97 0.20 -8.96 9.97
N ALA A 98 -0.52 -9.14 8.86
CA ALA A 98 -0.32 -10.26 7.95
C ALA A 98 1.16 -10.41 7.53
N LYS A 99 1.64 -11.66 7.40
CA LYS A 99 3.06 -11.93 7.12
C LYS A 99 3.47 -11.40 5.74
N GLY A 100 4.41 -10.47 5.71
CA GLY A 100 4.92 -9.82 4.50
C GLY A 100 6.43 -9.66 4.51
N LYS A 101 7.04 -9.59 3.32
CA LYS A 101 8.47 -9.23 3.19
C LYS A 101 8.66 -7.72 3.05
N SER A 102 7.81 -7.04 2.26
CA SER A 102 7.99 -5.64 1.89
C SER A 102 7.08 -4.72 2.69
N TRP A 103 7.67 -3.69 3.27
CA TRP A 103 7.00 -2.72 4.12
C TRP A 103 7.46 -1.30 3.76
N VAL A 104 6.59 -0.31 3.94
CA VAL A 104 6.89 1.09 3.65
C VAL A 104 6.84 1.94 4.91
N LEU A 105 7.72 2.93 4.95
CA LEU A 105 7.79 3.97 5.98
C LEU A 105 7.44 5.30 5.32
N LEU A 106 6.21 5.75 5.54
CA LEU A 106 5.71 7.03 5.06
C LEU A 106 6.14 8.14 6.00
N ALA A 107 6.86 9.14 5.46
CA ALA A 107 7.34 10.28 6.22
C ALA A 107 6.23 11.25 6.65
N ASN A 108 5.11 11.27 5.90
CA ASN A 108 3.99 12.22 6.00
C ASN A 108 4.45 13.67 6.22
N PHE A 109 5.43 14.11 5.43
CA PHE A 109 6.11 15.40 5.63
C PHE A 109 5.27 16.64 5.25
N LEU A 110 4.21 16.47 4.46
CA LEU A 110 3.30 17.58 4.15
C LEU A 110 2.58 18.05 5.43
N SER A 111 2.37 19.36 5.57
CA SER A 111 1.76 19.98 6.75
C SER A 111 0.43 19.32 7.11
N ASP A 112 0.19 19.13 8.41
CA ASP A 112 -1.05 18.57 8.98
C ASP A 112 -1.42 17.15 8.49
N ALA A 113 -0.48 16.41 7.88
CA ALA A 113 -0.77 15.11 7.26
C ALA A 113 -0.33 13.89 8.08
N GLN A 114 0.26 14.07 9.27
CA GLN A 114 0.92 12.96 9.98
C GLN A 114 -0.06 11.82 10.31
N LEU A 115 -1.31 12.15 10.65
CA LEU A 115 -2.38 11.18 10.92
C LEU A 115 -3.38 11.01 9.77
N ASN A 116 -3.40 11.87 8.76
CA ASN A 116 -4.44 11.84 7.72
C ASN A 116 -4.50 10.48 7.00
N ASN A 117 -3.34 9.95 6.60
CA ASN A 117 -3.28 8.60 6.00
C ASN A 117 -3.73 7.52 7.00
N ALA A 118 -3.38 7.65 8.28
CA ALA A 118 -3.77 6.67 9.30
C ALA A 118 -5.28 6.67 9.56
N ILE A 119 -5.88 7.86 9.67
CA ILE A 119 -7.31 8.04 9.83
C ILE A 119 -8.05 7.53 8.58
N ALA A 120 -7.63 7.93 7.38
CA ALA A 120 -8.29 7.51 6.15
C ALA A 120 -8.25 5.99 5.94
N MET A 121 -7.09 5.36 6.16
CA MET A 121 -6.97 3.91 6.05
C MET A 121 -7.73 3.18 7.15
N ARG A 122 -7.80 3.74 8.37
CA ARG A 122 -8.64 3.17 9.44
C ARG A 122 -10.13 3.28 9.10
N THR A 123 -10.58 4.41 8.54
CA THR A 123 -11.94 4.56 8.02
C THR A 123 -12.24 3.52 6.96
N ALA A 124 -11.31 3.28 6.02
CA ALA A 124 -11.46 2.25 5.00
C ALA A 124 -11.67 0.85 5.59
N GLN A 125 -10.91 0.49 6.63
CA GLN A 125 -11.09 -0.77 7.34
C GLN A 125 -12.45 -0.88 8.03
N LEU A 126 -12.91 0.20 8.67
CA LEU A 126 -14.20 0.23 9.38
C LEU A 126 -15.39 0.14 8.42
N VAL A 127 -15.28 0.74 7.23
CA VAL A 127 -16.26 0.64 6.15
C VAL A 127 -16.25 -0.75 5.47
N GLY A 128 -15.19 -1.54 5.68
CA GLY A 128 -15.02 -2.85 5.04
C GLY A 128 -14.54 -2.75 3.59
N ALA A 129 -13.81 -1.69 3.24
CA ALA A 129 -13.19 -1.58 1.92
C ALA A 129 -12.20 -2.72 1.67
N SER A 130 -12.23 -3.30 0.47
CA SER A 130 -11.34 -4.40 0.08
C SER A 130 -9.87 -3.99 0.19
N HIS A 131 -9.05 -4.87 0.77
CA HIS A 131 -7.59 -4.73 0.82
C HIS A 131 -7.08 -3.40 1.41
N ALA A 132 -7.81 -2.84 2.38
CA ALA A 132 -7.40 -1.64 3.11
C ALA A 132 -6.16 -1.91 4.00
N ASN A 133 -4.99 -1.44 3.57
CA ASN A 133 -3.75 -1.51 4.35
C ASN A 133 -3.84 -0.86 5.73
N HIS A 134 -2.91 -1.25 6.61
CA HIS A 134 -2.73 -0.63 7.90
C HIS A 134 -1.78 0.58 7.80
N MET A 135 -1.93 1.50 8.74
CA MET A 135 -1.05 2.66 8.89
C MET A 135 -0.73 2.82 10.37
N ILE A 136 0.40 2.28 10.80
CA ILE A 136 0.82 2.27 12.21
C ILE A 136 1.84 3.39 12.44
N PRO A 137 1.55 4.39 13.29
CA PRO A 137 2.53 5.40 13.67
C PRO A 137 3.72 4.77 14.39
N VAL A 138 4.94 5.14 13.98
CA VAL A 138 6.19 4.63 14.54
C VAL A 138 7.24 5.74 14.66
N GLU A 139 8.11 5.63 15.65
CA GLU A 139 9.36 6.39 15.70
C GLU A 139 10.43 5.70 14.88
N LEU A 140 11.14 6.45 14.02
CA LEU A 140 12.19 5.89 13.17
C LEU A 140 13.57 6.36 13.62
N TYR A 141 14.49 5.41 13.75
CA TYR A 141 15.92 5.64 13.92
C TYR A 141 16.69 4.97 12.79
N ILE A 142 17.71 5.65 12.24
CA ILE A 142 18.62 5.07 11.24
C ILE A 142 20.05 5.29 11.71
N ASN A 143 20.82 4.19 11.85
CA ASN A 143 22.16 4.19 12.47
C ASN A 143 22.19 4.96 13.81
N GLY A 144 21.17 4.77 14.66
CA GLY A 144 21.04 5.45 15.95
C GLY A 144 20.58 6.92 15.89
N SER A 145 20.50 7.53 14.70
CA SER A 145 20.00 8.89 14.55
C SER A 145 18.48 8.93 14.43
N TYR A 146 17.81 9.71 15.27
CA TYR A 146 16.36 9.91 15.21
C TYR A 146 15.94 10.59 13.90
N ARG A 147 14.87 10.09 13.27
CA ARG A 147 14.32 10.61 12.01
C ARG A 147 12.91 11.20 12.17
N GLY A 148 12.33 11.12 13.38
CA GLY A 148 10.96 11.57 13.65
C GLY A 148 9.91 10.47 13.48
N LEU A 149 8.64 10.87 13.53
CA LEU A 149 7.48 9.99 13.35
C LEU A 149 7.25 9.59 11.89
N TYR A 150 6.99 8.32 11.64
CA TYR A 150 6.62 7.76 10.34
C TYR A 150 5.32 6.95 10.49
N ASN A 151 4.70 6.57 9.39
CA ASN A 151 3.71 5.49 9.39
C ASN A 151 4.27 4.26 8.70
N LEU A 152 4.20 3.10 9.36
CA LEU A 152 4.44 1.80 8.75
C LEU A 152 3.16 1.32 8.04
N SER A 153 3.31 0.84 6.81
CA SER A 153 2.24 0.20 6.04
C SER A 153 2.80 -0.98 5.24
N GLU A 154 1.92 -1.89 4.84
CA GLU A 154 2.20 -2.85 3.79
C GLU A 154 2.57 -2.12 2.49
N GLN A 155 3.47 -2.71 1.69
CA GLN A 155 3.70 -2.25 0.33
C GLN A 155 2.55 -2.72 -0.57
N VAL A 156 1.84 -1.79 -1.22
CA VAL A 156 0.83 -2.13 -2.24
C VAL A 156 1.49 -2.84 -3.42
N ASP A 157 1.14 -4.11 -3.61
CA ASP A 157 1.67 -5.04 -4.63
C ASP A 157 0.87 -6.37 -4.53
N LEU A 158 0.89 -7.21 -5.58
CA LEU A 158 0.35 -8.58 -5.53
C LEU A 158 1.28 -9.54 -4.77
N ALA A 159 2.59 -9.38 -4.94
CA ALA A 159 3.60 -10.20 -4.26
C ALA A 159 3.85 -9.77 -2.79
N SER A 160 2.83 -9.21 -2.15
CA SER A 160 2.87 -8.64 -0.80
C SER A 160 1.73 -9.17 0.07
N ASN A 161 1.60 -8.59 1.25
CA ASN A 161 0.49 -8.81 2.17
C ASN A 161 -0.58 -7.70 2.07
N SER A 162 -0.55 -6.89 1.01
CA SER A 162 -1.52 -5.82 0.74
C SER A 162 -2.70 -6.35 -0.10
N VAL A 163 -2.48 -6.66 -1.39
CA VAL A 163 -3.51 -7.21 -2.27
C VAL A 163 -3.29 -8.72 -2.40
N VAL A 164 -3.92 -9.49 -1.51
CA VAL A 164 -3.79 -10.95 -1.48
C VAL A 164 -4.82 -11.57 -2.41
N VAL A 165 -4.33 -12.40 -3.33
CA VAL A 165 -5.11 -13.17 -4.32
C VAL A 165 -4.68 -14.65 -4.27
N SER A 166 -5.51 -15.55 -4.79
CA SER A 166 -5.23 -16.99 -4.78
C SER A 166 -4.13 -17.42 -5.76
N ASP A 167 -4.00 -16.71 -6.88
CA ASP A 167 -3.02 -17.00 -7.94
C ASP A 167 -2.47 -15.70 -8.54
N GLU A 168 -1.27 -15.29 -8.10
CA GLU A 168 -0.58 -14.08 -8.59
C GLU A 168 -0.27 -14.14 -10.09
N SER A 169 -0.18 -15.33 -10.70
CA SER A 169 0.10 -15.49 -12.14
C SER A 169 -1.09 -15.12 -13.03
N LYS A 170 -2.28 -15.09 -12.44
CA LYS A 170 -3.54 -14.77 -13.14
C LYS A 170 -4.10 -13.43 -12.76
N ALA A 171 -3.61 -12.85 -11.66
CA ALA A 171 -4.11 -11.59 -11.16
C ALA A 171 -3.47 -10.39 -11.85
N ALA A 172 -4.20 -9.28 -11.89
CA ALA A 172 -3.69 -7.98 -12.28
C ALA A 172 -3.96 -6.97 -11.18
N LEU A 173 -2.96 -6.14 -10.87
CA LEU A 173 -3.09 -4.94 -10.08
C LEU A 173 -2.75 -3.76 -10.97
N LEU A 174 -3.72 -2.87 -11.12
CA LEU A 174 -3.62 -1.66 -11.91
C LEU A 174 -3.53 -0.46 -10.98
N GLU A 175 -2.77 0.54 -11.38
CA GLU A 175 -2.72 1.84 -10.72
C GLU A 175 -3.29 2.88 -11.68
N TRP A 176 -4.24 3.67 -11.19
CA TRP A 176 -4.65 4.88 -11.91
C TRP A 176 -3.58 5.93 -11.69
N ASP A 177 -2.88 6.23 -12.77
CA ASP A 177 -1.75 7.14 -12.77
C ASP A 177 -1.73 7.97 -14.06
N THR A 178 -1.60 9.28 -13.88
CA THR A 178 -1.41 10.26 -14.96
C THR A 178 0.06 10.58 -15.25
N TYR A 179 1.01 10.04 -14.48
CA TYR A 179 2.45 10.37 -14.60
C TYR A 179 3.09 9.86 -15.89
N ASP A 180 2.69 8.69 -16.37
CA ASP A 180 3.35 8.02 -17.50
C ASP A 180 2.66 8.24 -18.86
N GLY A 181 1.79 9.25 -18.94
CA GLY A 181 1.55 10.04 -20.14
C GLY A 181 0.87 9.37 -21.34
N ASP A 182 0.55 8.07 -21.31
CA ASP A 182 -0.18 7.44 -22.42
C ASP A 182 -1.17 6.40 -21.90
N PRO A 183 -2.45 6.43 -22.31
CA PRO A 183 -3.38 5.34 -22.09
C PRO A 183 -2.95 4.11 -22.89
N LYS A 184 -2.08 3.28 -22.31
CA LYS A 184 -1.43 2.15 -23.00
C LYS A 184 -2.37 1.00 -23.36
N ARG A 185 -3.64 1.01 -22.92
CA ARG A 185 -4.48 -0.20 -22.92
C ARG A 185 -5.89 -0.04 -23.52
N ASP A 186 -6.33 1.18 -23.82
CA ASP A 186 -7.60 1.43 -24.53
C ASP A 186 -7.59 2.80 -25.24
N SER A 187 -7.71 2.79 -26.58
CA SER A 187 -7.80 3.99 -27.41
C SER A 187 -9.17 4.69 -27.31
N THR A 188 -10.18 4.03 -26.77
CA THR A 188 -11.57 4.51 -26.69
C THR A 188 -11.75 5.55 -25.58
N TYR A 189 -11.27 5.25 -24.37
CA TYR A 189 -11.47 6.11 -23.20
C TYR A 189 -10.22 6.81 -22.68
N LYS A 190 -9.05 6.48 -23.23
CA LYS A 190 -7.78 7.03 -22.77
C LYS A 190 -7.62 7.00 -21.24
N LEU A 191 -8.00 5.87 -20.60
CA LEU A 191 -7.94 5.75 -19.15
C LEU A 191 -6.48 5.86 -18.68
N PRO A 192 -6.16 6.75 -17.73
CA PRO A 192 -4.82 6.88 -17.17
C PRO A 192 -4.57 5.73 -16.19
N VAL A 193 -4.37 4.52 -16.73
CA VAL A 193 -4.16 3.31 -15.96
C VAL A 193 -2.90 2.60 -16.44
N ASP A 194 -2.04 2.19 -15.50
CA ASP A 194 -0.88 1.36 -15.78
C ASP A 194 -0.94 0.04 -15.01
N LEU A 195 -0.24 -0.97 -15.53
CA LEU A 195 -0.05 -2.24 -14.86
C LEU A 195 0.99 -2.07 -13.76
N LYS A 196 0.55 -2.17 -12.51
CA LYS A 196 1.41 -2.08 -11.33
C LYS A 196 2.03 -3.43 -10.97
N ALA A 197 1.25 -4.51 -11.07
CA ALA A 197 1.74 -5.88 -10.86
C ALA A 197 0.90 -6.88 -11.67
N PRO A 198 1.52 -7.97 -12.18
CA PRO A 198 2.93 -8.31 -12.07
C PRO A 198 3.82 -7.39 -12.92
N GLU A 199 5.09 -7.28 -12.52
CA GLU A 199 6.13 -6.66 -13.36
C GLU A 199 6.37 -7.57 -14.58
N LEU A 200 6.17 -7.04 -15.80
CA LEU A 200 6.20 -7.85 -17.02
C LEU A 200 7.54 -8.55 -17.24
N ASP A 201 8.65 -7.89 -16.92
CA ASP A 201 9.99 -8.51 -17.01
C ASP A 201 10.13 -9.73 -16.09
N ASP A 202 9.55 -9.68 -14.89
CA ASP A 202 9.57 -10.80 -13.96
C ASP A 202 8.60 -11.90 -14.39
N TYR A 203 7.46 -11.53 -14.99
CA TYR A 203 6.52 -12.47 -15.60
C TYR A 203 7.15 -13.22 -16.78
N VAL A 204 7.86 -12.53 -17.68
CA VAL A 204 8.59 -13.13 -18.81
C VAL A 204 9.65 -14.11 -18.31
N LYS A 205 10.40 -13.77 -17.25
CA LYS A 205 11.40 -14.68 -16.67
C LYS A 205 10.76 -15.94 -16.08
N ALA A 206 9.56 -15.81 -15.51
CA ALA A 206 8.86 -16.92 -14.86
C ALA A 206 8.11 -17.83 -15.86
N TYR A 207 7.49 -17.26 -16.89
CA TYR A 207 6.53 -17.96 -17.75
C TYR A 207 6.86 -17.92 -19.25
N GLY A 208 7.87 -17.15 -19.66
CA GLY A 208 8.26 -16.98 -21.06
C GLY A 208 7.52 -15.86 -21.79
N LYS A 209 8.06 -15.46 -22.95
CA LYS A 209 7.57 -14.31 -23.73
C LYS A 209 6.16 -14.53 -24.29
N GLU A 210 5.85 -15.75 -24.72
CA GLU A 210 4.53 -16.09 -25.29
C GLU A 210 3.42 -16.00 -24.23
N ALA A 211 3.69 -16.49 -23.02
CA ALA A 211 2.76 -16.37 -21.90
C ALA A 211 2.55 -14.91 -21.48
N ALA A 212 3.62 -14.11 -21.45
CA ALA A 212 3.54 -12.68 -21.18
C ALA A 212 2.71 -11.93 -22.24
N ALA A 213 2.93 -12.22 -23.53
CA ALA A 213 2.14 -11.63 -24.62
C ALA A 213 0.65 -11.99 -24.50
N ARG A 214 0.33 -13.26 -24.18
CA ARG A 214 -1.05 -13.68 -23.93
C ARG A 214 -1.65 -12.97 -22.71
N TYR A 215 -0.90 -12.87 -21.61
CA TYR A 215 -1.33 -12.13 -20.42
C TYR A 215 -1.68 -10.69 -20.75
N GLU A 216 -0.81 -9.98 -21.47
CA GLU A 216 -1.04 -8.58 -21.86
C GLU A 216 -2.26 -8.43 -22.79
N GLN A 217 -2.41 -9.33 -23.77
CA GLN A 217 -3.57 -9.35 -24.66
C GLN A 217 -4.87 -9.56 -23.87
N THR A 218 -4.89 -10.52 -22.95
CA THR A 218 -6.05 -10.80 -22.09
C THR A 218 -6.37 -9.61 -21.18
N LEU A 219 -5.36 -9.02 -20.54
CA LEU A 219 -5.55 -7.84 -19.70
C LEU A 219 -6.16 -6.67 -20.48
N ASN A 220 -5.66 -6.41 -21.69
CA ASN A 220 -6.20 -5.35 -22.54
C ASN A 220 -7.66 -5.63 -22.94
N SER A 221 -8.01 -6.88 -23.22
CA SER A 221 -9.41 -7.28 -23.48
C SER A 221 -10.32 -7.03 -22.27
N GLU A 222 -9.87 -7.33 -21.06
CA GLU A 222 -10.66 -7.09 -19.85
C GLU A 222 -10.83 -5.60 -19.55
N ILE A 223 -9.81 -4.77 -19.82
CA ILE A 223 -9.94 -3.31 -19.73
C ILE A 223 -10.96 -2.79 -20.74
N GLN A 224 -10.92 -3.26 -21.99
CA GLN A 224 -11.91 -2.89 -23.01
C GLN A 224 -13.32 -3.36 -22.66
N LYS A 225 -13.47 -4.51 -21.99
CA LYS A 225 -14.76 -4.99 -21.48
C LYS A 225 -15.30 -4.05 -20.41
N LEU A 226 -14.44 -3.62 -19.47
CA LEU A 226 -14.79 -2.62 -18.45
C LEU A 226 -15.23 -1.29 -19.09
N THR A 227 -14.44 -0.74 -20.02
CA THR A 227 -14.78 0.51 -20.70
C THR A 227 -16.12 0.42 -21.42
N ARG A 228 -16.37 -0.66 -22.17
CA ARG A 228 -17.64 -0.87 -22.88
C ARG A 228 -18.83 -0.99 -21.94
N ALA A 229 -18.64 -1.65 -20.79
CA ALA A 229 -19.68 -1.76 -19.78
C ALA A 229 -20.02 -0.39 -19.18
N VAL A 230 -19.02 0.45 -18.89
CA VAL A 230 -19.24 1.84 -18.44
C VAL A 230 -20.01 2.64 -19.48
N LEU A 231 -19.60 2.58 -20.75
CA LEU A 231 -20.27 3.26 -21.87
C LEU A 231 -21.74 2.84 -22.07
N SER A 232 -22.03 1.59 -21.77
CA SER A 232 -23.36 1.02 -21.95
C SER A 232 -24.21 1.07 -20.67
N GLU A 233 -23.75 1.75 -19.62
CA GLU A 233 -24.40 1.80 -18.30
C GLU A 233 -24.60 0.41 -17.65
N ARG A 234 -23.72 -0.53 -17.97
CA ARG A 234 -23.72 -1.93 -17.49
C ARG A 234 -22.52 -2.26 -16.60
N THR A 235 -21.94 -1.26 -15.94
CA THR A 235 -20.75 -1.42 -15.08
C THR A 235 -20.94 -2.52 -14.03
N ALA A 236 -22.14 -2.66 -13.48
CA ALA A 236 -22.48 -3.68 -12.48
C ALA A 236 -22.29 -5.13 -12.97
N GLU A 237 -22.22 -5.37 -14.28
CA GLU A 237 -21.97 -6.70 -14.86
C GLU A 237 -20.50 -7.13 -14.78
N VAL A 238 -19.58 -6.18 -14.54
CA VAL A 238 -18.14 -6.40 -14.69
C VAL A 238 -17.31 -5.89 -13.51
N VAL A 239 -17.94 -5.30 -12.50
CA VAL A 239 -17.29 -4.85 -11.26
C VAL A 239 -17.97 -5.43 -10.03
N ASP A 240 -17.21 -5.59 -8.96
CA ASP A 240 -17.79 -5.84 -7.64
C ASP A 240 -18.43 -4.55 -7.10
N VAL A 241 -19.75 -4.44 -7.27
CA VAL A 241 -20.52 -3.25 -6.87
C VAL A 241 -20.34 -2.91 -5.38
N PRO A 242 -20.36 -3.87 -4.43
CA PRO A 242 -20.11 -3.56 -3.02
C PRO A 242 -18.73 -2.93 -2.76
N SER A 243 -17.66 -3.47 -3.36
CA SER A 243 -16.30 -2.91 -3.21
C SER A 243 -16.20 -1.51 -3.82
N LEU A 244 -16.82 -1.28 -4.98
CA LEU A 244 -16.86 0.03 -5.61
C LEU A 244 -17.62 1.06 -4.74
N ALA A 245 -18.76 0.67 -4.16
CA ALA A 245 -19.53 1.53 -3.26
C ALA A 245 -18.74 1.87 -1.98
N ALA A 246 -18.09 0.86 -1.37
CA ALA A 246 -17.23 1.07 -0.20
C ALA A 246 -16.07 2.02 -0.52
N PHE A 247 -15.44 1.88 -1.69
CA PHE A 247 -14.38 2.77 -2.16
C PHE A 247 -14.86 4.23 -2.25
N TYR A 248 -15.98 4.49 -2.93
CA TYR A 248 -16.53 5.86 -3.01
C TYR A 248 -16.91 6.42 -1.64
N TYR A 249 -17.49 5.59 -0.77
CA TYR A 249 -17.89 6.02 0.56
C TYR A 249 -16.71 6.45 1.43
N VAL A 250 -15.58 5.74 1.35
CA VAL A 250 -14.34 6.14 2.04
C VAL A 250 -13.82 7.48 1.53
N PHE A 251 -13.85 7.70 0.22
CA PHE A 251 -13.39 8.96 -0.38
C PHE A 251 -14.24 10.14 0.06
N ASP A 252 -15.56 9.97 0.10
CA ASP A 252 -16.50 10.98 0.58
C ASP A 252 -16.28 11.29 2.06
N LEU A 253 -16.23 10.26 2.92
CA LEU A 253 -16.03 10.42 4.37
C LEU A 253 -14.71 11.09 4.73
N THR A 254 -13.66 10.86 3.94
CA THR A 254 -12.31 11.38 4.22
C THR A 254 -12.02 12.69 3.48
N GLY A 255 -12.95 13.17 2.63
CA GLY A 255 -12.73 14.32 1.77
C GLY A 255 -11.54 14.12 0.82
N ASN A 256 -11.25 12.88 0.43
CA ASN A 256 -10.09 12.57 -0.39
C ASN A 256 -10.34 12.95 -1.86
N LEU A 257 -9.55 13.91 -2.37
CA LEU A 257 -9.68 14.45 -3.72
C LEU A 257 -8.86 13.68 -4.77
N GLU A 258 -8.26 12.54 -4.42
CA GLU A 258 -7.42 11.74 -5.32
C GLU A 258 -8.14 11.34 -6.62
N LEU A 259 -9.48 11.19 -6.61
CA LEU A 259 -10.25 10.94 -7.84
C LEU A 259 -10.20 12.08 -8.86
N ARG A 260 -9.87 13.31 -8.44
CA ARG A 260 -9.69 14.45 -9.36
C ARG A 260 -8.30 14.47 -10.01
N HIS A 261 -7.35 13.73 -9.45
CA HIS A 261 -5.96 13.69 -9.89
C HIS A 261 -5.31 12.37 -9.44
N PRO A 262 -5.68 11.24 -10.07
CA PRO A 262 -5.36 9.91 -9.56
C PRO A 262 -3.86 9.61 -9.69
N LYS A 263 -3.23 9.31 -8.54
CA LYS A 263 -1.81 8.95 -8.42
C LYS A 263 -1.58 7.80 -7.44
N SER A 264 -2.62 7.36 -6.73
CA SER A 264 -2.56 6.33 -5.70
C SER A 264 -3.87 5.55 -5.56
N VAL A 265 -4.67 5.52 -6.63
CA VAL A 265 -5.87 4.66 -6.73
C VAL A 265 -5.47 3.36 -7.39
N ASN A 266 -5.81 2.24 -6.77
CA ASN A 266 -5.46 0.90 -7.26
C ASN A 266 -6.72 0.10 -7.53
N VAL A 267 -6.73 -0.67 -8.61
CA VAL A 267 -7.81 -1.57 -8.99
C VAL A 267 -7.21 -2.95 -9.22
N TRP A 268 -7.85 -4.01 -8.75
CA TRP A 268 -7.32 -5.35 -8.88
C TRP A 268 -8.35 -6.30 -9.51
N ARG A 269 -7.84 -7.36 -10.12
CA ARG A 269 -8.63 -8.51 -10.55
C ARG A 269 -7.86 -9.78 -10.17
N ALA A 270 -8.51 -10.71 -9.46
CA ALA A 270 -7.85 -11.95 -9.00
C ALA A 270 -7.48 -12.88 -10.15
N ASN A 271 -8.24 -12.84 -11.25
CA ASN A 271 -7.99 -13.68 -12.42
C ASN A 271 -8.48 -12.97 -13.68
N ILE A 272 -7.56 -12.62 -14.58
CA ILE A 272 -7.88 -11.98 -15.86
C ILE A 272 -8.33 -12.98 -16.93
N PHE A 273 -8.17 -14.28 -16.68
CA PHE A 273 -8.51 -15.36 -17.61
C PHE A 273 -9.89 -16.00 -17.37
N ASP A 274 -10.64 -15.49 -16.38
CA ASP A 274 -12.03 -15.87 -16.11
C ASP A 274 -13.02 -15.04 -16.93
#